data_AF-A0A6I5VPD4-F1
#
_entry.id   AF-A0A6I5VPD4-F1
#
_cell.length_a   1.000
_cell.length_b   1.000
_cell.length_c   1.000
_cell.angle_alpha   90.00
_cell.angle_beta   90.00
_cell.angle_gamma   90.00
#
_symmetry.space_group_name_H-M   'P 1'
#
loop_
_entity.id
_entity.type
_entity.pdbx_description
1 polymer ?
#
loop_
_entity_poly.entity_id
_entity_poly.type
_entity_poly.pdbx_seq_one_letter_code
_entity_poly.pdbx_strand_id
1 'polypeptide(L)'
;MTDRHAPADPDRHELDALLTSIPEGWSRTEIDGRGWAITRTTHAQGKVITLSAERLGDAEQLSANVWLTSAGTVLKPCEVPAERVIRFLRAAADSYSVGPSGTGTPDRRPGRAAGGSGADQADSTA
;
A
#
# COMPACT_ATOMS: atom_id res chain seq x y z
N MET A 1 -31.95 -4.18 1.97
CA MET A 1 -31.88 -2.69 2.02
C MET A 1 -30.62 -2.33 1.27
N THR A 2 -30.74 -2.20 -0.06
CA THR A 2 -29.60 -2.08 -0.97
C THR A 2 -29.20 -0.61 -1.02
N ASP A 3 -28.07 -0.28 -0.41
CA ASP A 3 -27.51 1.06 -0.51
C ASP A 3 -27.03 1.29 -1.94
N ARG A 4 -27.56 2.36 -2.55
CA ARG A 4 -27.22 2.82 -3.89
C ARG A 4 -25.93 3.64 -3.78
N HIS A 5 -24.79 2.98 -3.94
CA HIS A 5 -23.51 3.69 -4.01
C HIS A 5 -23.43 4.51 -5.30
N ALA A 6 -23.42 5.85 -5.15
CA ALA A 6 -23.17 6.80 -6.23
C ALA A 6 -21.68 6.81 -6.60
N PRO A 7 -21.29 6.95 -7.88
CA PRO A 7 -19.93 6.67 -8.34
C PRO A 7 -19.06 7.94 -8.36
N ALA A 8 -18.04 8.04 -7.51
CA ALA A 8 -16.80 8.82 -7.76
C ALA A 8 -15.78 8.75 -6.62
N ASP A 9 -16.20 8.43 -5.39
CA ASP A 9 -15.31 8.36 -4.24
C ASP A 9 -15.27 6.91 -3.73
N PRO A 10 -14.10 6.24 -3.67
CA PRO A 10 -14.04 4.89 -3.12
C PRO A 10 -14.58 4.90 -1.70
N ASP A 11 -15.58 4.05 -1.41
CA ASP A 11 -16.09 3.88 -0.05
C ASP A 11 -14.93 3.68 0.91
N ARG A 12 -14.93 4.44 2.01
CA ARG A 12 -13.92 4.34 3.08
C ARG A 12 -13.71 2.89 3.55
N HIS A 13 -14.79 2.13 3.62
CA HIS A 13 -14.79 0.72 4.01
C HIS A 13 -14.15 -0.20 2.96
N GLU A 14 -14.29 0.14 1.67
CA GLU A 14 -13.67 -0.62 0.60
C GLU A 14 -12.15 -0.44 0.63
N LEU A 15 -11.67 0.80 0.75
CA LEU A 15 -10.24 1.07 0.78
C LEU A 15 -9.57 0.39 2.00
N ASP A 16 -10.22 0.44 3.15
CA ASP A 16 -9.76 -0.25 4.37
C ASP A 16 -9.70 -1.78 4.18
N ALA A 17 -10.72 -2.38 3.57
CA ALA A 17 -10.73 -3.81 3.26
C ALA A 17 -9.61 -4.21 2.30
N LEU A 18 -9.40 -3.44 1.22
CA LEU A 18 -8.33 -3.67 0.25
C LEU A 18 -6.94 -3.60 0.89
N LEU A 19 -6.71 -2.62 1.77
CA LEU A 19 -5.45 -2.48 2.48
C LEU A 19 -5.24 -3.62 3.48
N THR A 20 -6.30 -4.05 4.15
CA THR A 20 -6.25 -5.17 5.11
C THR A 20 -5.98 -6.50 4.43
N SER A 21 -6.41 -6.70 3.19
CA SER A 21 -6.06 -7.89 2.39
C SER A 21 -4.58 -7.95 2.05
N ILE A 22 -3.88 -6.81 1.99
CA ILE A 22 -2.44 -6.76 1.71
C ILE A 22 -1.69 -6.93 3.05
N PRO A 23 -0.78 -7.93 3.16
CA PRO A 23 0.01 -8.11 4.38
C PRO A 23 0.88 -6.89 4.67
N GLU A 24 1.11 -6.63 5.96
CA GLU A 24 2.06 -5.60 6.37
C GLU A 24 3.50 -6.00 6.03
N GLY A 25 4.30 -5.03 5.63
CA GLY A 25 5.68 -5.23 5.20
C GLY A 25 5.81 -5.34 3.68
N TRP A 26 6.94 -5.90 3.25
CA TRP A 26 7.21 -6.15 1.82
C TRP A 26 6.59 -7.48 1.40
N SER A 27 5.94 -7.48 0.24
CA SER A 27 5.34 -8.66 -0.36
C SER A 27 5.38 -8.55 -1.88
N ARG A 28 5.49 -9.69 -2.54
CA ARG A 28 5.50 -9.77 -4.00
C ARG A 28 4.17 -10.33 -4.48
N THR A 29 3.65 -9.78 -5.56
CA THR A 29 2.46 -10.28 -6.26
C THR A 29 2.66 -10.21 -7.77
N GLU A 30 1.86 -10.96 -8.52
CA GLU A 30 1.77 -10.83 -9.97
C GLU A 30 0.41 -10.24 -10.33
N ILE A 31 0.42 -9.09 -11.00
CA ILE A 31 -0.79 -8.39 -11.45
C ILE A 31 -0.67 -8.23 -12.95
N ASP A 32 -1.66 -8.72 -13.69
CA ASP A 32 -1.68 -8.65 -15.17
C ASP A 32 -0.47 -9.34 -15.83
N GLY A 33 0.03 -10.43 -15.23
CA GLY A 33 1.23 -11.14 -15.69
C GLY A 33 2.54 -10.37 -15.45
N ARG A 34 2.51 -9.32 -14.63
CA ARG A 34 3.69 -8.50 -14.28
C ARG A 34 3.98 -8.65 -12.80
N GLY A 35 5.25 -8.88 -12.45
CA GLY A 35 5.69 -8.95 -11.07
C GLY A 35 5.74 -7.56 -10.43
N TRP A 36 5.08 -7.40 -9.29
CA TRP A 36 5.09 -6.19 -8.48
C TRP A 36 5.59 -6.50 -7.07
N ALA A 37 6.47 -5.65 -6.57
CA ALA A 37 6.87 -5.61 -5.18
C ALA A 37 6.06 -4.53 -4.47
N ILE A 38 5.18 -4.94 -3.57
CA ILE A 38 4.32 -4.07 -2.76
C ILE A 38 4.87 -4.01 -1.35
N THR A 39 5.02 -2.81 -0.81
CA THR A 39 5.37 -2.56 0.58
C THR A 39 4.25 -1.80 1.21
N ARG A 40 3.59 -2.40 2.20
CA ARG A 40 2.60 -1.73 3.05
C ARG A 40 3.25 -1.40 4.39
N THR A 41 3.19 -0.14 4.78
CA THR A 41 3.66 0.30 6.09
C THR A 41 2.56 1.06 6.80
N THR A 42 2.20 0.57 7.98
CA THR A 42 1.25 1.24 8.86
C THR A 42 2.00 2.17 9.81
N HIS A 43 1.59 3.43 9.87
CA HIS A 43 2.16 4.47 10.72
C HIS A 43 1.09 5.06 11.64
N ALA A 44 1.55 5.85 12.61
CA ALA A 44 0.70 6.60 13.53
C ALA A 44 -0.38 5.73 14.21
N GLN A 45 -0.02 4.51 14.64
CA GLN A 45 -0.92 3.53 15.26
C GLN A 45 -2.14 3.15 14.39
N GLY A 46 -1.93 2.98 13.07
CA GLY A 46 -3.03 2.67 12.16
C GLY A 46 -3.74 3.88 11.58
N LYS A 47 -3.31 5.11 11.90
CA LYS A 47 -3.94 6.33 11.38
C LYS A 47 -3.42 6.71 9.99
N VAL A 48 -2.26 6.21 9.59
CA VAL A 48 -1.67 6.50 8.29
C VAL A 48 -1.15 5.21 7.70
N ILE A 49 -1.49 4.94 6.45
CA ILE A 49 -1.03 3.76 5.73
C ILE A 49 -0.31 4.24 4.49
N THR A 50 0.96 3.89 4.40
CA THR A 50 1.81 4.16 3.23
C THR A 50 1.89 2.88 2.42
N LEU A 51 1.55 2.95 1.14
CA LEU A 51 1.68 1.84 0.22
C LEU A 51 2.61 2.24 -0.93
N SER A 52 3.62 1.41 -1.17
CA SER A 52 4.60 1.59 -2.23
C SER A 52 4.66 0.32 -3.06
N ALA A 53 4.30 0.40 -4.33
CA ALA A 53 4.41 -0.67 -5.30
C ALA A 53 5.47 -0.32 -6.34
N GLU A 54 6.41 -1.21 -6.60
CA GLU A 54 7.41 -1.07 -7.67
C GLU A 54 7.32 -2.28 -8.59
N ARG A 55 7.36 -2.07 -9.90
CA ARG A 55 7.35 -3.18 -10.84
C ARG A 55 8.74 -3.82 -10.90
N LEU A 56 8.77 -5.13 -10.74
CA LEU A 56 9.99 -5.92 -10.85
C LEU A 56 10.40 -6.02 -12.33
N GLY A 57 11.48 -5.34 -12.68
CA GLY A 57 12.04 -5.34 -14.04
C GLY A 57 11.83 -4.04 -14.84
N ASP A 58 11.14 -3.05 -14.26
CA ASP A 58 10.91 -1.73 -14.88
C ASP A 58 11.20 -0.60 -13.88
N ALA A 59 11.25 0.64 -14.36
CA ALA A 59 11.31 1.84 -13.51
C ALA A 59 9.92 2.34 -13.04
N GLU A 60 8.86 1.57 -13.29
CA GLU A 60 7.49 1.95 -12.93
C GLU A 60 7.26 1.74 -11.42
N GLN A 61 6.95 2.84 -10.74
CA GLN A 61 6.68 2.89 -9.31
C GLN A 61 5.35 3.60 -9.07
N LEU A 62 4.62 3.12 -8.06
CA LEU A 62 3.35 3.61 -7.58
C LEU A 62 3.46 3.80 -6.08
N SER A 63 3.17 4.99 -5.56
CA SER A 63 3.08 5.23 -4.13
C SER A 63 1.83 6.01 -3.78
N ALA A 64 1.21 5.62 -2.67
CA ALA A 64 -0.01 6.22 -2.18
C ALA A 64 0.00 6.27 -0.66
N ASN A 65 -0.43 7.40 -0.12
CA ASN A 65 -0.59 7.61 1.32
C ASN A 65 -2.07 7.72 1.64
N VAL A 66 -2.54 6.89 2.56
CA VAL A 66 -3.92 6.87 3.05
C VAL A 66 -3.92 7.38 4.48
N TRP A 67 -4.64 8.47 4.72
CA TRP A 67 -4.77 9.07 6.03
C TRP A 67 -6.17 8.78 6.57
N LEU A 68 -6.23 8.00 7.63
CA LEU A 68 -7.44 7.73 8.39
C LEU A 68 -7.58 8.82 9.44
N THR A 69 -8.35 9.86 9.11
CA THR A 69 -8.63 10.97 10.04
C THR A 69 -10.05 10.84 10.60
N SER A 70 -10.31 11.47 11.74
CA SER A 70 -11.66 11.52 12.32
C SER A 70 -12.68 12.24 11.42
N ALA A 71 -12.21 13.10 10.51
CA ALA A 71 -13.04 13.84 9.56
C ALA A 71 -13.25 13.11 8.22
N GLY A 72 -12.52 12.02 7.96
CA GLY A 72 -12.61 11.26 6.72
C GLY A 72 -11.33 10.52 6.35
N THR A 73 -11.43 9.61 5.38
CA THR A 73 -10.27 8.96 4.77
C THR A 73 -9.76 9.82 3.63
N VAL A 74 -8.50 10.24 3.71
CA VAL A 74 -7.87 11.07 2.68
C VAL A 74 -6.83 10.23 1.96
N LEU A 75 -7.11 9.88 0.70
CA LEU A 75 -6.14 9.28 -0.21
C LEU A 75 -5.33 10.40 -0.87
N LYS A 76 -4.02 10.42 -0.61
CA LYS A 76 -3.06 11.29 -1.30
C LYS A 76 -2.14 10.45 -2.17
N PRO A 77 -2.42 10.35 -3.48
CA PRO A 77 -1.45 9.80 -4.40
C PRO A 77 -0.37 10.85 -4.73
N CYS A 78 0.89 10.41 -4.91
CA CYS A 78 2.02 11.33 -5.06
C CYS A 78 2.20 11.83 -6.50
N GLU A 79 2.17 10.92 -7.49
CA GLU A 79 2.42 11.21 -8.93
C GLU A 79 1.42 10.50 -9.86
N VAL A 80 0.42 9.83 -9.29
CA VAL A 80 -0.44 8.88 -10.02
C VAL A 80 -1.91 9.21 -9.78
N PRO A 81 -2.81 9.13 -10.76
CA PRO A 81 -4.23 9.38 -10.51
C PRO A 81 -4.80 8.39 -9.48
N ALA A 82 -5.65 8.90 -8.58
CA ALA A 82 -6.26 8.12 -7.50
C ALA A 82 -6.99 6.85 -8.02
N GLU A 83 -7.66 6.96 -9.17
CA GLU A 83 -8.32 5.84 -9.84
C GLU A 83 -7.37 4.69 -10.18
N ARG A 84 -6.15 5.01 -10.65
CA ARG A 84 -5.13 4.01 -10.97
C ARG A 84 -4.63 3.32 -9.70
N VAL A 85 -4.49 4.07 -8.60
CA VAL A 85 -4.13 3.50 -7.29
C VAL A 85 -5.22 2.54 -6.80
N ILE A 86 -6.50 2.93 -6.86
CA ILE A 86 -7.62 2.09 -6.41
C ILE A 86 -7.71 0.81 -7.25
N ARG A 87 -7.61 0.92 -8.58
CA ARG A 87 -7.54 -0.23 -9.50
C ARG A 87 -6.42 -1.19 -9.12
N PHE A 88 -5.24 -0.64 -8.83
CA PHE A 88 -4.08 -1.42 -8.42
C PHE A 88 -4.32 -2.13 -7.08
N LEU A 89 -4.86 -1.43 -6.08
CA LEU A 89 -5.17 -2.00 -4.77
C LEU A 89 -6.19 -3.14 -4.86
N ARG A 90 -7.21 -3.01 -5.72
CA ARG A 90 -8.18 -4.09 -5.99
C ARG A 90 -7.50 -5.34 -6.54
N ALA A 91 -6.66 -5.18 -7.56
CA ALA A 91 -5.95 -6.30 -8.17
C ALA A 91 -4.96 -6.93 -7.18
N ALA A 92 -4.23 -6.11 -6.40
CA ALA A 92 -3.33 -6.61 -5.37
C ALA A 92 -4.07 -7.40 -4.28
N ALA A 93 -5.15 -6.85 -3.74
CA ALA A 93 -5.97 -7.52 -2.73
C ALA A 93 -6.54 -8.84 -3.23
N ASP A 94 -7.00 -8.89 -4.49
CA ASP A 94 -7.47 -10.11 -5.14
C ASP A 94 -6.39 -11.21 -5.13
N SER A 95 -5.16 -10.87 -5.55
CA SER A 95 -4.01 -11.78 -5.53
C SER A 95 -3.66 -12.33 -4.14
N TYR A 96 -3.96 -11.60 -3.06
CA TYR A 96 -3.74 -12.07 -1.68
C TYR A 96 -4.94 -12.85 -1.12
N SER A 97 -6.16 -12.54 -1.61
CA SER A 97 -7.39 -13.23 -1.19
C SER A 97 -7.51 -14.63 -1.81
N VAL A 98 -7.03 -14.79 -3.05
CA VAL A 98 -6.71 -16.09 -3.64
C VAL A 98 -5.40 -16.54 -3.01
N GLY A 99 -5.48 -17.10 -1.79
CA GLY A 99 -4.29 -17.51 -1.06
C GLY A 99 -3.41 -18.40 -1.95
N PRO A 100 -2.08 -18.19 -1.99
CA PRO A 100 -1.21 -19.17 -2.61
C PRO A 100 -1.33 -20.43 -1.75
N SER A 101 -1.99 -21.46 -2.26
CA SER A 101 -1.91 -22.80 -1.69
C SER A 101 -0.51 -23.42 -1.82
N GLY A 102 0.50 -22.61 -2.17
CA GLY A 102 1.90 -23.00 -2.27
C GLY A 102 2.72 -22.23 -1.25
N THR A 103 3.34 -22.99 -0.35
CA THR A 103 4.55 -22.66 0.42
C THR A 103 5.46 -21.64 -0.29
N GLY A 104 5.21 -20.35 -0.08
CA GLY A 104 6.12 -19.28 -0.47
C GLY A 104 6.91 -18.88 0.76
N THR A 105 8.15 -19.34 0.86
CA THR A 105 9.14 -18.76 1.78
C THR A 105 9.06 -17.24 1.64
N PRO A 106 8.93 -16.45 2.73
CA PRO A 106 8.99 -15.00 2.61
C PRO A 106 10.36 -14.65 2.05
N ASP A 107 10.39 -14.33 0.76
CA ASP A 107 11.59 -13.90 0.05
C ASP A 107 12.07 -12.64 0.79
N ARG A 108 13.12 -12.79 1.60
CA ARG A 108 13.75 -11.65 2.25
C ARG A 108 14.21 -10.74 1.12
N ARG A 109 13.73 -9.49 1.12
CA ARG A 109 14.20 -8.39 0.25
C ARG A 109 15.65 -8.65 -0.20
N PRO A 110 15.94 -8.83 -1.51
CA PRO A 110 17.31 -8.66 -1.97
C PRO A 110 17.71 -7.22 -1.60
N GLY A 111 18.76 -7.09 -0.79
CA GLY A 111 19.09 -5.89 -0.03
C GLY A 111 19.09 -4.62 -0.87
N ARG A 112 18.00 -3.84 -0.81
CA ARG A 112 18.00 -2.43 -1.16
C ARG A 112 18.17 -1.64 0.13
N ALA A 113 19.32 -1.00 0.27
CA ALA A 113 19.74 -0.19 1.41
C ALA A 113 18.58 0.66 1.94
N ALA A 114 18.34 0.56 3.24
CA ALA A 114 17.49 1.50 3.96
C ALA A 114 18.06 2.90 3.75
N GLY A 115 17.40 3.71 2.90
CA GLY A 115 17.61 5.15 2.87
C GLY A 115 17.23 5.67 4.25
N GLY A 116 18.23 6.11 5.00
CA GLY A 116 18.08 6.58 6.37
C GLY A 116 17.09 7.72 6.47
N SER A 117 16.07 7.54 7.31
CA SER A 117 15.45 8.68 7.99
C SER A 117 16.40 9.07 9.13
N GLY A 118 17.41 9.88 8.80
CA GLY A 118 18.11 10.70 9.77
C GLY A 118 17.17 11.79 10.24
N ALA A 119 16.30 11.44 11.20
CA ALA A 119 15.62 12.45 12.00
C ALA A 119 16.64 12.98 13.01
N ASP A 120 17.08 14.19 12.72
CA ASP A 120 17.51 15.20 13.66
C ASP A 120 16.98 14.94 15.09
N GLN A 121 17.90 14.74 16.03
CA GLN A 121 17.67 15.13 17.40
C GLN A 121 18.95 15.79 17.91
N ALA A 122 18.98 17.11 17.74
CA ALA A 122 19.76 17.98 18.60
C ALA A 122 19.23 17.81 20.04
N ASP A 123 20.12 17.50 20.98
CA ASP A 123 20.02 18.05 22.32
C ASP A 123 21.42 18.41 22.81
N SER A 124 21.60 19.71 22.99
CA SER A 124 22.76 20.34 23.61
C SER A 124 22.56 20.38 25.11
N THR A 125 23.52 19.90 25.90
CA THR A 125 23.88 20.37 27.25
C THR A 125 24.92 19.38 27.79
N ALA A 126 26.01 19.73 28.46
CA ALA A 126 26.78 20.95 28.70
C ALA A 126 28.15 20.47 29.21
#